data_AF-A0A1T5J2C2-F1
#
_entry.id   AF-A0A1T5J2C2-F1
#
_cell.length_a   1.000
_cell.length_b   1.000
_cell.length_c   1.000
_cell.angle_alpha   90.00
_cell.angle_beta   90.00
_cell.angle_gamma   90.00
#
_symmetry.space_group_name_H-M   'P 1'
#
loop_
_entity.id
_entity.type
_entity.pdbx_description
1 polymer ?
#
loop_
_entity_poly.entity_id
_entity_poly.type
_entity_poly.pdbx_seq_one_letter_code
_entity_poly.pdbx_strand_id
1 'polypeptide(L)' 'RMIKMKQWKTYKAMHKEMRKQGIKGSGEKMAVTKWKNSNVHIIHMLLPNKLFEELGLIDLTKYEVGLLSNYY' A
#
# COMPACT_ATOMS: atom_id res chain seq x y z
N ARG A 1 -0.32 -0.03 -3.25
CA ARG A 1 -0.69 -0.73 -1.98
C ARG A 1 -0.94 -2.22 -2.15
N MET A 2 -1.76 -2.63 -3.12
CA MET A 2 -2.17 -4.04 -3.28
C MET A 2 -1.01 -5.05 -3.30
N ILE A 3 0.10 -4.74 -3.99
CA ILE A 3 1.26 -5.65 -4.06
C ILE A 3 1.79 -6.01 -2.66
N LYS A 4 1.97 -5.01 -1.78
CA LYS A 4 2.38 -5.24 -0.38
C LYS A 4 1.35 -6.08 0.39
N MET A 5 0.05 -5.84 0.17
CA MET A 5 -1.00 -6.64 0.82
C MET A 5 -0.99 -8.10 0.37
N LYS A 6 -0.75 -8.36 -0.92
CA LYS A 6 -0.64 -9.72 -1.47
C LYS A 6 0.57 -10.46 -0.88
N GLN A 7 1.67 -9.76 -0.63
CA GLN A 7 2.87 -10.32 0.01
C GLN A 7 2.62 -10.78 1.46
N TRP A 8 1.67 -10.17 2.17
CA TRP A 8 1.30 -10.62 3.53
C TRP A 8 0.65 -12.00 3.57
N LYS A 9 0.04 -12.45 2.46
CA LYS A 9 -0.71 -13.71 2.29
C LYS A 9 -1.95 -13.85 3.17
N THR A 10 -1.88 -13.44 4.44
CA THR A 10 -2.92 -13.55 5.46
C THR A 10 -3.03 -12.28 6.29
N TYR A 11 -4.18 -12.08 6.97
CA TYR A 11 -4.44 -10.94 7.85
C TYR A 11 -3.48 -10.85 9.05
N LYS A 12 -2.85 -11.96 9.46
CA LYS A 12 -1.96 -11.99 10.63
C LYS A 12 -0.74 -11.10 10.45
N ALA A 13 -0.17 -11.06 9.26
CA ALA A 13 0.97 -10.19 8.95
C ALA A 13 0.55 -8.71 8.96
N MET A 14 -0.64 -8.38 8.43
CA MET A 14 -1.21 -7.04 8.54
C MET A 14 -1.39 -6.62 10.01
N HIS A 15 -1.97 -7.48 10.86
CA HIS A 15 -2.11 -7.21 12.29
C HIS A 15 -0.75 -7.05 13.01
N LYS A 16 0.28 -7.77 12.57
CA LYS A 16 1.64 -7.60 13.10
C LYS A 16 2.18 -6.20 12.78
N GLU A 17 2.01 -5.73 11.54
CA GLU A 17 2.41 -4.37 11.14
C GLU A 17 1.59 -3.30 11.87
N MET A 18 0.27 -3.50 12.06
CA MET A 18 -0.57 -2.61 12.87
C MET A 18 -0.01 -2.44 14.29
N ARG A 19 0.37 -3.56 14.93
CA ARG A 19 0.96 -3.53 16.28
C ARG A 19 2.29 -2.80 16.32
N LYS A 20 3.15 -2.98 15.31
CA LYS A 20 4.43 -2.25 15.22
C LYS A 20 4.22 -0.73 15.11
N GLN A 21 3.19 -0.31 14.39
CA GLN A 21 2.84 1.10 14.21
C GLN A 21 2.00 1.67 15.37
N GLY A 22 1.65 0.86 16.39
CA GLY A 22 0.83 1.29 17.51
C GLY A 22 -0.65 1.50 17.19
N ILE A 23 -1.13 1.07 16.01
CA ILE A 23 -2.52 1.25 15.58
C ILE A 23 -3.39 0.19 16.26
N LYS A 24 -4.31 0.63 17.12
CA LYS A 24 -5.32 -0.24 17.74
C LYS A 24 -6.38 -0.62 16.68
N GLY A 25 -6.57 -1.92 16.48
CA GLY A 25 -7.61 -2.46 15.59
C GLY A 25 -8.74 -3.12 16.37
N SER A 26 -9.89 -3.32 15.71
CA SER A 26 -11.05 -4.07 16.23
C SER A 26 -10.76 -5.56 16.45
N GLY A 27 -9.62 -6.06 15.96
CA GLY A 27 -9.29 -7.50 15.94
C GLY A 27 -9.96 -8.26 14.80
N GLU A 28 -10.77 -7.58 13.98
CA GLU A 28 -11.44 -8.20 12.84
C GLU A 28 -10.46 -8.62 11.75
N LYS A 29 -10.85 -9.69 11.05
CA LYS A 29 -10.07 -10.27 9.97
C LYS A 29 -10.42 -9.58 8.66
N MET A 30 -9.40 -9.18 7.90
CA MET A 30 -9.57 -8.62 6.57
C MET A 30 -9.01 -9.58 5.51
N ALA A 31 -9.73 -9.74 4.40
CA ALA A 31 -9.22 -10.45 3.23
C ALA A 31 -8.18 -9.58 2.50
N VAL A 32 -6.90 -9.71 2.86
CA VAL A 32 -5.80 -8.89 2.33
C VAL A 32 -5.50 -9.13 0.83
N THR A 33 -6.05 -10.19 0.24
CA THR A 33 -5.85 -10.56 -1.17
C THR A 33 -6.88 -9.95 -2.12
N LYS A 34 -7.98 -9.37 -1.62
CA LYS A 34 -9.03 -8.74 -2.45
C LYS A 34 -8.64 -7.31 -2.81
N TRP A 35 -8.68 -6.96 -4.10
CA TRP A 35 -8.33 -5.61 -4.60
C TRP A 35 -9.14 -4.50 -3.93
N LYS A 36 -10.44 -4.71 -3.73
CA LYS A 36 -11.35 -3.76 -3.05
C LYS A 36 -10.80 -3.30 -1.70
N ASN A 37 -10.15 -4.20 -0.96
CA ASN A 37 -9.65 -3.90 0.38
C ASN A 37 -8.40 -3.01 0.37
N SER A 38 -7.73 -2.87 -0.78
CA SER A 38 -6.58 -1.98 -0.91
C SER A 38 -6.92 -0.50 -0.88
N ASN A 39 -8.21 -0.16 -1.03
CA ASN A 39 -8.75 1.20 -0.99
C ASN A 39 -9.47 1.53 0.34
N VAL A 40 -9.34 0.68 1.36
CA VAL A 40 -9.99 0.90 2.66
C VAL A 40 -9.11 1.78 3.54
N HIS A 41 -9.72 2.71 4.28
CA HIS A 41 -9.04 3.72 5.09
C HIS A 41 -7.91 3.14 5.97
N ILE A 42 -8.14 2.02 6.65
CA ILE A 42 -7.13 1.38 7.51
C ILE A 42 -5.85 1.00 6.77
N ILE A 43 -5.95 0.61 5.50
CA ILE A 43 -4.81 0.26 4.66
C ILE A 43 -4.06 1.52 4.20
N HIS A 44 -4.76 2.64 4.00
CA HIS A 44 -4.11 3.92 3.72
C HIS A 44 -3.32 4.44 4.92
N MET A 45 -3.84 4.24 6.13
CA MET A 45 -3.11 4.55 7.36
C MET A 45 -1.87 3.65 7.51
N LEU A 46 -2.01 2.35 7.25
CA LEU A 46 -0.92 1.39 7.43
C LEU A 46 0.19 1.51 6.38
N LEU A 47 -0.20 1.82 5.14
CA LEU A 47 0.67 1.96 3.97
C LEU A 47 0.49 3.37 3.36
N PRO A 48 0.98 4.43 4.03
CA PRO A 48 0.90 5.79 3.50
C PRO A 48 1.78 5.94 2.24
N ASN A 49 1.54 6.99 1.44
CA ASN A 49 2.37 7.26 0.26
C ASN A 49 3.84 7.48 0.63
N LYS A 50 4.09 8.12 1.77
CA LYS A 50 5.44 8.35 2.31
C LYS A 50 6.25 7.05 2.46
N LEU A 51 5.61 5.96 2.91
CA LEU A 51 6.27 4.65 3.01
C LEU A 51 6.73 4.15 1.63
N PHE A 52 5.99 4.44 0.57
CA PHE A 52 6.39 4.03 -0.78
C PHE A 52 7.54 4.90 -1.31
N GLU A 53 7.56 6.20 -0.99
CA GLU A 53 8.70 7.08 -1.29
C GLU A 53 9.97 6.58 -0.58
N GLU A 54 9.88 6.22 0.71
CA GLU A 54 10.99 5.64 1.49
C GLU A 54 11.49 4.29 0.92
N LEU A 55 10.61 3.52 0.28
CA LEU A 55 10.96 2.28 -0.41
C LEU A 55 11.58 2.52 -1.80
N GLY A 56 11.73 3.77 -2.24
CA GLY A 56 12.28 4.14 -3.54
C GLY A 56 11.27 4.08 -4.69
N LEU A 57 9.96 4.04 -4.42
CA LEU A 57 8.96 4.17 -5.48
C LEU A 57 8.87 5.64 -5.91
N ILE A 58 8.98 5.86 -7.22
CA ILE A 58 8.87 7.17 -7.85
C ILE A 58 7.40 7.54 -8.00
N ASP A 59 7.06 8.77 -7.64
CA ASP A 59 5.76 9.37 -7.92
C ASP A 59 5.71 9.88 -9.36
N LEU A 60 4.90 9.23 -10.20
CA LEU A 60 4.74 9.58 -11.62
C LEU A 60 4.18 10.99 -11.83
N THR A 61 3.49 11.57 -10.83
CA THR A 61 2.93 12.92 -10.94
C THR A 61 3.99 14.01 -10.77
N LYS A 62 5.08 13.69 -10.09
CA LYS A 62 6.22 14.61 -9.84
C LYS A 62 7.37 14.39 -10.81
N TYR A 63 7.33 13.30 -11.57
CA TYR A 63 8.41 12.87 -12.43
C TYR A 63 8.23 13.45 -13.83
N GLU A 64 9.00 14.50 -14.14
CA GLU A 64 9.06 15.07 -15.48
C GLU A 64 9.89 14.13 -16.38
N VAL A 65 9.20 13.45 -17.28
CA VAL A 65 9.84 12.72 -18.38
C VAL A 65 9.88 13.61 -19.62
N GLY A 66 11.00 13.59 -20.33
CA GLY A 66 11.02 14.08 -21.71
C GLY A 66 10.03 13.25 -22.52
N LEU A 67 8.95 13.86 -23.00
CA LEU A 67 8.00 13.22 -23.90
C LEU A 67 8.77 12.74 -25.14
N LEU A 68 8.96 11.43 -25.28
CA LEU A 68 9.33 10.85 -26.56
C LEU A 68 8.02 10.70 -27.35
N SER A 69 7.70 11.69 -28.18
CA SER A 69 6.56 11.65 -29.08
C SER A 69 6.80 10.61 -30.19
N ASN A 70 6.70 9.32 -29.88
CA ASN A 70 6.55 8.31 -30.92
C ASN A 70 5.06 8.24 -31.28
N TYR A 71 4.69 9.04 -32.28
CA TYR A 71 3.46 8.86 -33.04
C TYR A 71 3.59 7.55 -33.84
N TYR A 72 2.61 6.66 -33.67
CA TYR A 72 2.31 5.57 -34.60
C TYR A 72 1.07 5.94 -35.40
#